data_AF-A0A1F2SWC3-F1
#
_entry.id   AF-A0A1F2SWC3-F1
#
_cell.length_a   1.000
_cell.length_b   1.000
_cell.length_c   1.000
_cell.angle_alpha   90.00
_cell.angle_beta   90.00
_cell.angle_gamma   90.00
#
_symmetry.space_group_name_H-M   'P 1'
#
loop_
_entity.id
_entity.type
_entity.pdbx_description
1 polymer ?
#
loop_
_entity_poly.entity_id
_entity_poly.type
_entity_poly.pdbx_seq_one_letter_code
_entity_poly.pdbx_strand_id
1 'polypeptide(L)' 'MAKKNADTPAPARARRPAVAPARPRRAVADHRSAPGPTYDEIARAAYLRYLSRGAGSGRDFDDWVEAERDLRSRSNPKSQ' A
#
# COMPACT_ATOMS: atom_id res chain seq x y z
N MET A 1 5.08 21.01 68.21
CA MET A 1 6.52 20.67 68.22
C MET A 1 6.71 19.15 68.20
N ALA A 2 7.62 18.67 67.34
CA ALA A 2 8.38 17.38 67.33
C ALA A 2 7.63 16.06 67.61
N LYS A 3 7.36 15.21 66.60
CA LYS A 3 8.27 14.20 65.95
C LYS A 3 8.62 13.00 66.83
N LYS A 4 8.27 11.79 66.37
CA LYS A 4 9.15 10.61 66.37
C LYS A 4 8.68 9.56 65.35
N ASN A 5 9.55 9.29 64.38
CA ASN A 5 9.42 8.32 63.28
C ASN A 5 10.15 7.02 63.65
N ALA A 6 9.65 5.88 63.18
CA ALA A 6 10.37 4.68 62.69
C ALA A 6 9.27 3.73 62.18
N ASP A 7 9.29 3.22 60.95
CA ASP A 7 10.26 2.24 60.49
C ASP A 7 10.24 2.11 58.95
N THR A 8 11.42 2.31 58.36
CA THR A 8 12.11 1.57 57.29
C THR A 8 11.37 1.02 56.03
N PRO A 9 11.98 1.11 54.82
CA PRO A 9 11.30 0.95 53.54
C PRO A 9 11.35 -0.47 52.98
N ALA A 10 10.32 -0.88 52.24
CA ALA A 10 10.36 -2.07 51.40
C ALA A 10 10.28 -1.65 49.91
N PRO A 11 11.23 -2.08 49.05
CA PRO A 11 11.24 -1.70 47.65
C PRO A 11 10.15 -2.50 46.92
N ALA A 12 9.07 -1.82 46.54
CA ALA A 12 8.09 -2.36 45.60
C ALA A 12 8.74 -2.46 44.21
N ARG A 13 9.47 -3.56 44.06
CA ARG A 13 9.96 -4.22 42.86
C ARG A 13 9.31 -3.69 41.59
N ALA A 14 10.06 -2.88 40.83
CA ALA A 14 9.68 -2.41 39.51
C ALA A 14 9.39 -3.63 38.60
N ARG A 15 8.11 -3.97 38.45
CA ARG A 15 7.66 -4.93 37.44
C ARG A 15 7.66 -4.20 36.11
N ARG A 16 8.80 -4.25 35.41
CA ARG A 16 8.89 -3.89 34.00
C ARG A 16 7.80 -4.67 33.25
N PRO A 17 6.91 -4.05 32.47
CA PRO A 17 6.06 -4.82 31.57
C PRO A 17 6.99 -5.50 30.57
N ALA A 18 6.93 -6.84 30.52
CA ALA A 18 7.56 -7.60 29.46
C ALA A 18 6.87 -7.22 28.16
N VAL A 19 7.51 -6.36 27.37
CA VAL A 19 7.12 -6.10 25.99
C VAL A 19 7.37 -7.42 25.24
N ALA A 20 6.33 -8.23 25.11
CA ALA A 20 6.34 -9.32 24.16
C ALA A 20 6.55 -8.70 22.77
N PRO A 21 7.51 -9.18 21.95
CA PRO A 21 7.60 -8.72 20.58
C PRO A 21 6.30 -9.13 19.88
N ALA A 22 5.49 -8.13 19.53
CA ALA A 22 4.36 -8.33 18.65
C ALA A 22 4.91 -8.96 17.37
N ARG A 23 4.64 -10.25 17.17
CA ARG A 23 4.88 -10.92 15.89
C ARG A 23 4.24 -10.03 14.82
N PRO A 24 4.94 -9.69 13.72
CA PRO A 24 4.30 -8.95 12.65
C PRO A 24 3.10 -9.78 12.23
N ARG A 25 1.90 -9.25 12.46
CA ARG A 25 0.68 -9.80 11.90
C ARG A 25 0.96 -9.81 10.40
N ARG A 26 1.20 -11.00 9.87
CA ARG A 26 1.42 -11.24 8.45
C ARG A 26 0.26 -10.54 7.78
N ALA A 27 0.54 -9.40 7.14
CA ALA A 27 -0.47 -8.66 6.41
C ALA A 27 -1.02 -9.69 5.42
N VAL A 28 -2.26 -10.08 5.64
CA VAL A 28 -2.99 -10.85 4.65
C VAL A 28 -2.99 -9.92 3.45
N ALA A 29 -2.14 -10.23 2.48
CA ALA A 29 -2.11 -9.50 1.22
C ALA A 29 -3.52 -9.64 0.68
N ASP A 30 -4.28 -8.57 0.80
CA ASP A 30 -5.64 -8.53 0.36
C ASP A 30 -5.58 -8.67 -1.15
N HIS A 31 -5.71 -9.90 -1.65
CA HIS A 31 -5.77 -10.24 -3.06
C HIS A 31 -7.04 -9.69 -3.74
N ARG A 32 -7.79 -8.82 -3.05
CA ARG A 32 -8.99 -8.18 -3.57
C ARG A 32 -8.57 -6.94 -4.34
N SER A 33 -8.37 -7.17 -5.63
CA SER A 33 -8.18 -6.18 -6.68
C SER A 33 -6.86 -5.42 -6.59
N ALA A 34 -5.95 -5.74 -7.51
CA ALA A 34 -4.88 -4.81 -7.82
C ALA A 34 -5.53 -3.44 -8.10
N PRO A 35 -4.98 -2.34 -7.56
CA PRO A 35 -5.49 -1.01 -7.87
C PRO A 35 -5.55 -0.84 -9.39
N GLY A 36 -6.63 -0.20 -9.87
CA GLY A 36 -6.82 0.05 -11.30
C GLY A 36 -5.60 0.78 -11.90
N PRO A 37 -5.44 0.72 -13.23
CA PRO A 37 -4.30 1.35 -13.88
C PRO A 37 -4.22 2.84 -13.55
N THR A 38 -3.02 3.30 -13.25
CA THR A 38 -2.76 4.71 -12.96
C THR A 38 -2.75 5.53 -14.24
N TYR A 39 -2.97 6.84 -14.10
CA TYR A 39 -2.93 7.75 -15.24
C TYR A 39 -1.60 7.66 -16.02
N ASP A 40 -0.46 7.62 -15.32
CA ASP A 40 0.86 7.53 -15.96
C ASP A 40 1.09 6.22 -16.71
N GLU A 41 0.48 5.12 -16.27
CA GLU A 41 0.51 3.85 -16.99
C GLU A 41 -0.31 3.95 -18.27
N ILE A 42 -1.52 4.50 -18.18
CA ILE A 42 -2.40 4.69 -19.34
C ILE A 42 -1.74 5.64 -20.35
N ALA A 43 -1.18 6.76 -19.90
CA ALA A 43 -0.51 7.73 -20.75
C ALA A 43 0.70 7.13 -21.48
N ARG A 44 1.55 6.37 -20.78
CA ARG A 44 2.69 5.67 -21.41
C ARG A 44 2.22 4.65 -22.43
N ALA A 45 1.22 3.84 -22.10
CA ALA A 45 0.69 2.83 -23.02
C ALA A 45 0.03 3.47 -24.26
N ALA A 46 -0.74 4.55 -24.09
CA ALA A 46 -1.33 5.31 -25.18
C ALA A 46 -0.25 5.92 -26.10
N TYR A 47 0.80 6.50 -25.51
CA TYR A 47 1.92 7.07 -26.27
C TYR A 47 2.68 6.01 -27.09
N LEU A 48 2.92 4.83 -26.53
CA LEU A 48 3.52 3.71 -27.29
C LEU A 48 2.62 3.27 -28.45
N ARG A 49 1.30 3.31 -28.26
CA ARG A 49 0.31 3.02 -29.32
C ARG A 49 0.33 4.10 -30.40
N TYR A 50 0.43 5.37 -30.02
CA TYR A 50 0.59 6.50 -30.92
C TYR A 50 1.86 6.33 -31.78
N LEU A 51 3.01 6.02 -31.16
CA LEU A 51 4.25 5.78 -31.88
C LEU A 51 4.17 4.58 -32.83
N SER A 52 3.56 3.48 -32.39
CA SER A 52 3.43 2.24 -33.19
C SER A 52 2.64 2.42 -34.49
N ARG A 53 1.74 3.42 -34.58
CA ARG A 53 1.00 3.73 -35.83
C ARG A 53 1.76 4.67 -36.76
N GLY A 54 2.93 5.15 -36.36
CA GLY A 54 3.67 6.19 -37.07
C GLY A 54 3.30 7.61 -36.62
N ALA A 55 2.92 7.80 -35.36
CA ALA A 55 2.71 9.12 -34.77
C ALA A 55 1.64 9.98 -35.49
N GLY A 56 0.62 9.34 -36.05
CA GLY A 56 -0.51 10.02 -36.71
C GLY A 56 -1.45 10.68 -35.71
N SER A 57 -1.74 11.97 -35.92
CA SER A 57 -2.67 12.76 -35.11
C SER A 57 -4.13 12.33 -35.28
N GLY A 58 -4.97 12.58 -34.26
CA GLY A 58 -6.44 12.43 -34.37
C GLY A 58 -6.97 11.08 -33.89
N ARG A 59 -6.13 10.26 -33.27
CA ARG A 59 -6.53 9.00 -32.61
C ARG A 59 -6.02 8.91 -31.17
N ASP A 60 -5.56 10.02 -30.61
CA ASP A 60 -4.95 10.06 -29.27
C ASP A 60 -5.96 9.64 -28.19
N PHE A 61 -7.23 10.04 -28.36
CA PHE A 61 -8.31 9.63 -27.47
C PHE A 61 -8.62 8.13 -27.57
N ASP A 62 -8.72 7.59 -28.79
CA ASP A 62 -8.92 6.15 -29.00
C ASP A 62 -7.76 5.35 -28.39
N ASP A 63 -6.53 5.82 -28.55
CA ASP A 63 -5.34 5.19 -27.96
C ASP A 63 -5.35 5.19 -26.46
N TRP A 64 -5.85 6.26 -25.87
CA TRP A 64 -6.01 6.38 -24.43
C TRP A 64 -7.04 5.38 -23.89
N VAL A 65 -8.22 5.28 -24.53
CA VAL A 65 -9.28 4.35 -24.12
C VAL A 65 -8.84 2.89 -24.31
N GLU A 66 -8.17 2.59 -25.42
CA GLU A 66 -7.64 1.25 -25.70
C GLU A 66 -6.53 0.86 -24.72
N ALA A 67 -5.64 1.81 -24.37
CA ALA A 67 -4.61 1.60 -23.36
C ALA A 67 -5.20 1.33 -21.97
N GLU A 68 -6.20 2.11 -21.55
CA GLU A 68 -6.89 1.90 -20.27
C GLU A 68 -7.53 0.52 -20.22
N ARG A 69 -8.22 0.10 -21.29
CA ARG A 69 -8.85 -1.22 -21.39
C ARG A 69 -7.84 -2.36 -21.30
N ASP A 70 -6.73 -2.29 -22.02
CA ASP A 70 -5.70 -3.33 -22.00
C ASP A 70 -5.07 -3.45 -20.61
N LEU A 71 -4.71 -2.31 -20.01
CA LEU A 71 -4.12 -2.28 -18.67
C LEU A 71 -5.10 -2.79 -17.61
N ARG A 72 -6.38 -2.39 -17.66
CA ARG A 72 -7.40 -2.88 -16.74
C ARG A 72 -7.63 -4.39 -16.88
N SER A 73 -7.54 -4.92 -18.10
CA SER A 73 -7.67 -6.36 -18.36
C SER A 73 -6.48 -7.16 -17.83
N ARG A 74 -5.27 -6.60 -17.89
CA ARG A 74 -4.05 -7.22 -17.33
C ARG A 74 -4.00 -7.14 -15.81
N SER A 75 -4.37 -6.00 -15.23
CA SER A 75 -4.34 -5.76 -13.78
C SER A 75 -5.46 -6.46 -13.03
N ASN A 76 -6.56 -6.78 -13.71
CA ASN A 76 -7.57 -7.69 -13.18
C ASN A 76 -7.39 -9.07 -13.82
N PRO A 77 -6.43 -9.90 -13.34
CA PRO A 77 -6.46 -11.31 -13.67
C PRO A 77 -7.79 -11.79 -13.10
N LYS A 78 -8.77 -11.99 -13.98
CA LYS A 78 -9.95 -12.78 -13.67
C LYS A 78 -9.38 -14.03 -13.03
N SER A 79 -9.72 -14.30 -11.77
CA SER A 79 -9.43 -15.60 -11.15
C SER A 79 -9.81 -16.66 -12.17
N GLN A 80 -8.81 -17.25 -12.82
CA GLN A 80 -8.94 -18.41 -13.70
C GLN A 80 -8.50 -19.61 -12.89
#